data_AF-A0A2E7JVL3-F1
#
_entry.id   AF-A0A2E7JVL3-F1
#
_cell.length_a   1.000
_cell.length_b   1.000
_cell.length_c   1.000
_cell.angle_alpha   90.00
_cell.angle_beta   90.00
_cell.angle_gamma   90.00
#
_symmetry.space_group_name_H-M   'P 1'
#
loop_
_entity.id
_entity.type
_entity.pdbx_description
1 polymer ?
#
loop_
_entity_poly.entity_id
_entity_poly.type
_entity_poly.pdbx_seq_one_letter_code
_entity_poly.pdbx_strand_id
1 'polypeptide(L)'
;GIGIIDTHGFGWLVEMVGLLAASPAWNRDDQRALEAWFGAYLDWLLDSDHGREEAAQNNNHGTWYDAQVASLALFVGRDEVARQICATSARRRVAAQIDADGSQPLELARTRSLDYCAMNLAAFFDLADLGLQVGIDLWEYEVPGGGSIRRAFYWLVERAIDGEWPHEQMSDFDKAQLIPLLRRGGRRFADAGCEERIAAFADADADRTNLLYPRR
;
A
#
# COMPACT_ATOMS: atom_id res chain seq x y z
N GLY A 1 6.08 -3.10 18.70
CA GLY A 1 5.46 -3.14 17.37
C GLY A 1 6.43 -2.87 16.25
N ILE A 2 7.13 -1.72 16.29
CA ILE A 2 7.76 -1.03 15.14
C ILE A 2 8.54 -1.92 14.15
N GLY A 3 9.21 -3.00 14.60
CA GLY A 3 9.93 -3.92 13.72
C GLY A 3 9.05 -4.77 12.79
N ILE A 4 7.72 -4.80 12.98
CA ILE A 4 6.79 -5.48 12.07
C ILE A 4 6.84 -4.86 10.67
N ILE A 5 7.12 -3.56 10.57
CA ILE A 5 7.30 -2.89 9.28
C ILE A 5 8.36 -3.56 8.41
N ASP A 6 9.38 -4.20 8.98
CA ASP A 6 10.44 -4.86 8.21
C ASP A 6 9.90 -6.04 7.37
N THR A 7 8.72 -6.55 7.73
CA THR A 7 8.05 -7.65 7.02
C THR A 7 6.98 -7.19 6.05
N HIS A 8 6.76 -5.88 5.84
CA HIS A 8 5.67 -5.37 4.99
C HIS A 8 5.68 -5.96 3.57
N GLY A 9 6.88 -6.29 3.04
CA GLY A 9 7.05 -6.95 1.75
C GLY A 9 6.52 -8.40 1.66
N PHE A 10 6.11 -9.02 2.77
CA PHE A 10 5.49 -10.34 2.76
C PHE A 10 4.19 -10.38 1.96
N GLY A 11 3.43 -9.28 1.91
CA GLY A 11 2.24 -9.20 1.06
C GLY A 11 2.57 -9.43 -0.42
N TRP A 12 3.62 -8.79 -0.93
CA TRP A 12 4.07 -9.02 -2.31
C TRP A 12 4.67 -10.42 -2.51
N LEU A 13 5.36 -10.96 -1.50
CA LEU A 13 5.90 -12.32 -1.57
C LEU A 13 4.79 -13.35 -1.80
N VAL A 14 3.68 -13.28 -1.03
CA VAL A 14 2.60 -14.25 -1.17
C VAL A 14 1.85 -14.12 -2.50
N GLU A 15 1.73 -12.90 -3.05
CA GLU A 15 1.22 -12.70 -4.41
C GLU A 15 2.14 -13.35 -5.46
N MET A 16 3.46 -13.19 -5.32
CA MET A 16 4.43 -13.80 -6.23
C MET A 16 4.45 -15.33 -6.15
N VAL A 17 4.18 -15.92 -4.99
CA VAL A 17 4.03 -17.38 -4.83
C VAL A 17 2.89 -17.90 -5.70
N GLY A 18 1.81 -17.12 -5.88
CA GLY A 18 0.73 -17.47 -6.80
C GLY A 18 1.21 -17.69 -8.25
N LEU A 19 2.25 -16.97 -8.69
CA LEU A 19 2.86 -17.14 -10.01
C LEU A 19 3.68 -18.43 -10.13
N LEU A 20 4.11 -19.02 -9.00
CA LEU A 20 4.85 -20.26 -8.95
C LEU A 20 3.96 -21.50 -9.06
N ALA A 21 2.63 -21.36 -8.96
CA ALA A 21 1.70 -22.49 -8.93
C ALA A 21 1.77 -23.41 -10.17
N ALA A 22 2.27 -22.92 -11.31
CA ALA A 22 2.47 -23.70 -12.53
C ALA A 22 3.86 -24.38 -12.62
N SER A 23 4.76 -24.10 -11.68
CA SER A 23 6.12 -24.63 -11.68
C SER A 23 6.16 -26.07 -11.15
N PRO A 24 6.84 -27.02 -11.81
CA PRO A 24 7.02 -28.36 -11.28
C PRO A 24 7.92 -28.40 -10.02
N ALA A 25 8.67 -27.32 -9.75
CA ALA A 25 9.50 -27.18 -8.55
C ALA A 25 8.72 -26.67 -7.33
N TRP A 26 7.46 -26.23 -7.50
CA TRP A 26 6.59 -25.79 -6.42
C TRP A 26 5.45 -26.79 -6.25
N ASN A 27 5.60 -27.72 -5.31
CA ASN A 27 4.63 -28.78 -5.13
C ASN A 27 3.56 -28.40 -4.07
N ARG A 28 2.55 -29.26 -3.92
CA ARG A 28 1.44 -29.02 -2.98
C ARG A 28 1.88 -29.01 -1.52
N ASP A 29 2.94 -29.70 -1.15
CA ASP A 29 3.46 -29.73 0.21
C ASP A 29 4.21 -28.43 0.52
N ASP A 30 4.94 -27.86 -0.44
CA ASP A 30 5.56 -26.53 -0.33
C ASP A 30 4.50 -25.46 -0.09
N GLN A 31 3.44 -25.47 -0.91
CA GLN A 31 2.31 -24.53 -0.77
C GLN A 31 1.67 -24.62 0.61
N ARG A 32 1.33 -25.83 1.09
CA ARG A 32 0.72 -26.03 2.41
C ARG A 32 1.64 -25.61 3.55
N ALA A 33 2.93 -25.90 3.44
CA ALA A 33 3.89 -25.52 4.46
C ALA A 33 4.00 -23.99 4.57
N LEU A 34 3.98 -23.29 3.43
CA LEU A 34 4.01 -21.84 3.39
C LEU A 34 2.71 -21.21 3.92
N GLU A 35 1.55 -21.73 3.52
CA GLU A 35 0.24 -21.32 4.07
C GLU A 35 0.18 -21.54 5.58
N ALA A 36 0.69 -22.67 6.08
CA ALA A 36 0.74 -22.95 7.52
C ALA A 36 1.65 -21.96 8.26
N TRP A 37 2.81 -21.62 7.69
CA TRP A 37 3.71 -20.64 8.29
C TRP A 37 3.08 -19.24 8.34
N PHE A 38 2.50 -18.78 7.23
CA PHE A 38 1.82 -17.48 7.20
C PHE A 38 0.54 -17.46 8.03
N GLY A 39 -0.15 -18.59 8.17
CA GLY A 39 -1.30 -18.72 9.08
C GLY A 39 -0.88 -18.50 10.54
N ALA A 40 0.19 -19.18 10.96
CA ALA A 40 0.75 -18.99 12.30
C ALA A 40 1.29 -17.57 12.54
N TYR A 41 1.93 -16.97 11.52
CA TYR A 41 2.40 -15.59 11.59
C TYR A 41 1.24 -14.58 11.68
N LEU A 42 0.17 -14.80 10.90
CA LEU A 42 -1.05 -14.00 10.95
C LEU A 42 -1.71 -14.08 12.33
N ASP A 43 -1.84 -15.26 12.93
CA ASP A 43 -2.36 -15.42 14.29
C ASP A 43 -1.48 -14.65 15.29
N TRP A 44 -0.16 -14.76 15.18
CA TRP A 44 0.75 -14.00 16.02
C TRP A 44 0.60 -12.48 15.84
N LEU A 45 0.43 -11.98 14.61
CA LEU A 45 0.17 -10.55 14.37
C LEU A 45 -1.10 -10.09 15.06
N LEU A 46 -2.18 -10.87 14.99
CA LEU A 46 -3.47 -10.49 15.57
C LEU A 46 -3.45 -10.56 17.11
N ASP A 47 -2.76 -11.54 17.68
CA ASP A 47 -2.88 -11.89 19.10
C ASP A 47 -1.68 -11.50 19.98
N SER A 48 -0.55 -11.13 19.40
CA SER A 48 0.63 -10.69 20.18
C SER A 48 0.51 -9.23 20.64
N ASP A 49 1.21 -8.90 21.73
CA ASP A 49 1.33 -7.51 22.18
C ASP A 49 2.02 -6.63 21.13
N HIS A 50 3.04 -7.16 20.46
CA HIS A 50 3.76 -6.42 19.41
C HIS A 50 2.88 -6.12 18.21
N GLY A 51 2.06 -7.08 17.77
CA GLY A 51 1.11 -6.87 16.70
C GLY A 51 0.04 -5.85 17.07
N ARG A 52 -0.51 -5.92 18.29
CA ARG A 52 -1.43 -4.89 18.82
C ARG A 52 -0.81 -3.49 18.89
N GLU A 53 0.45 -3.39 19.31
CA GLU A 53 1.18 -2.12 19.35
C GLU A 53 1.38 -1.51 17.94
N GLU A 54 1.66 -2.35 16.94
CA GLU A 54 1.80 -1.91 15.55
C GLU A 54 0.45 -1.49 14.97
N ALA A 55 -0.58 -2.30 15.21
CA ALA A 55 -1.97 -1.98 14.86
C ALA A 55 -2.47 -0.68 15.54
N ALA A 56 -1.88 -0.25 16.66
CA ALA A 56 -2.22 0.99 17.31
C ALA A 56 -1.49 2.22 16.76
N GLN A 57 -0.49 2.05 15.87
CA GLN A 57 0.24 3.19 15.29
C GLN A 57 -0.68 4.04 14.43
N ASN A 58 -0.54 5.36 14.53
CA ASN A 58 -1.39 6.31 13.82
C ASN A 58 -0.81 6.74 12.47
N ASN A 59 0.45 6.42 12.18
CA ASN A 59 1.15 6.77 10.94
C ASN A 59 1.21 5.55 9.98
N ASN A 60 2.09 5.60 8.98
CA ASN A 60 2.30 4.57 7.97
C ASN A 60 2.47 3.14 8.50
N HIS A 61 2.98 2.95 9.73
CA HIS A 61 3.08 1.64 10.35
C HIS A 61 1.72 0.96 10.50
N GLY A 62 0.70 1.71 10.95
CA GLY A 62 -0.64 1.17 11.12
C GLY A 62 -1.30 0.80 9.78
N THR A 63 -0.98 1.54 8.72
CA THR A 63 -1.48 1.28 7.36
C THR A 63 -0.83 0.04 6.76
N TRP A 64 0.49 -0.11 6.93
CA TRP A 64 1.21 -1.31 6.48
C TRP A 64 0.86 -2.55 7.29
N TYR A 65 0.59 -2.41 8.59
CA TYR A 65 0.03 -3.51 9.39
C TYR A 65 -1.29 -3.99 8.79
N ASP A 66 -2.22 -3.07 8.52
CA ASP A 66 -3.52 -3.42 7.93
C ASP A 66 -3.34 -4.07 6.54
N ALA A 67 -2.47 -3.53 5.68
CA ALA A 67 -2.18 -4.09 4.35
C ALA A 67 -1.60 -5.51 4.44
N GLN A 68 -0.65 -5.73 5.34
CA GLN A 68 -0.03 -7.03 5.57
C GLN A 68 -1.06 -8.05 6.09
N VAL A 69 -1.86 -7.69 7.11
CA VAL A 69 -2.90 -8.58 7.65
C VAL A 69 -3.92 -8.95 6.56
N ALA A 70 -4.38 -7.98 5.77
CA ALA A 70 -5.35 -8.25 4.70
C ALA A 70 -4.78 -9.17 3.62
N SER A 71 -3.55 -8.93 3.17
CA SER A 71 -2.88 -9.76 2.15
C SER A 71 -2.65 -11.19 2.65
N LEU A 72 -2.10 -11.34 3.86
CA LEU A 72 -1.85 -12.66 4.44
C LEU A 72 -3.15 -13.42 4.72
N ALA A 73 -4.19 -12.74 5.19
CA ALA A 73 -5.49 -13.34 5.40
C ALA A 73 -6.07 -13.92 4.09
N LEU A 74 -6.01 -13.19 2.99
CA LEU A 74 -6.42 -13.70 1.68
C LEU A 74 -5.57 -14.90 1.24
N PHE A 75 -4.26 -14.83 1.43
CA PHE A 75 -3.36 -15.93 1.06
C PHE A 75 -3.69 -17.24 1.79
N VAL A 76 -4.05 -17.17 3.07
CA VAL A 76 -4.39 -18.36 3.88
C VAL A 76 -5.89 -18.69 3.88
N GLY A 77 -6.69 -18.03 3.02
CA GLY A 77 -8.12 -18.32 2.85
C GLY A 77 -9.02 -17.84 4.00
N ARG A 78 -8.64 -16.78 4.70
CA ARG A 78 -9.38 -16.12 5.79
C ARG A 78 -9.97 -14.78 5.35
N ASP A 79 -10.75 -14.81 4.27
CA ASP A 79 -11.34 -13.63 3.60
C ASP A 79 -12.13 -12.72 4.55
N GLU A 80 -12.74 -13.28 5.60
CA GLU A 80 -13.46 -12.53 6.62
C GLU A 80 -12.56 -11.58 7.41
N VAL A 81 -11.30 -11.97 7.67
CA VAL A 81 -10.32 -11.10 8.34
C VAL A 81 -9.94 -9.94 7.43
N ALA A 82 -9.63 -10.22 6.16
CA ALA A 82 -9.33 -9.18 5.17
C ALA A 82 -10.50 -8.21 4.98
N ARG A 83 -11.73 -8.73 4.88
CA ARG A 83 -12.95 -7.92 4.81
C ARG A 83 -13.10 -7.03 6.03
N GLN A 84 -12.89 -7.57 7.23
CA GLN A 84 -13.01 -6.79 8.47
C GLN A 84 -11.98 -5.67 8.52
N ILE A 85 -10.72 -5.93 8.18
CA ILE A 85 -9.66 -4.91 8.11
C ILE A 85 -10.02 -3.79 7.13
N CYS A 86 -10.43 -4.15 5.91
CA CYS A 86 -10.76 -3.17 4.87
C CYS A 86 -12.02 -2.36 5.22
N ALA A 87 -13.06 -3.01 5.77
CA ALA A 87 -14.32 -2.35 6.10
C ALA A 87 -14.24 -1.46 7.36
N THR A 88 -13.25 -1.68 8.24
CA THR A 88 -13.14 -0.98 9.51
C THR A 88 -11.82 -0.23 9.65
N SER A 89 -10.73 -0.93 9.91
CA SER A 89 -9.44 -0.32 10.24
C SER A 89 -8.96 0.60 9.12
N ALA A 90 -8.96 0.13 7.86
CA ALA A 90 -8.51 0.91 6.72
C ALA A 90 -9.31 2.22 6.53
N ARG A 91 -10.63 2.19 6.70
CA ARG A 91 -11.47 3.41 6.65
C ARG A 91 -11.12 4.39 7.76
N ARG A 92 -10.89 3.88 8.98
CA ARG A 92 -10.41 4.68 10.11
C ARG A 92 -9.01 5.25 9.86
N ARG A 93 -8.12 4.52 9.16
CA ARG A 93 -6.81 5.04 8.74
C ARG A 93 -6.96 6.23 7.81
N VAL A 94 -7.80 6.13 6.77
CA VAL A 94 -8.08 7.26 5.87
C VAL A 94 -8.54 8.48 6.67
N ALA A 95 -9.46 8.29 7.62
CA ALA A 95 -9.96 9.37 8.48
C ALA A 95 -8.91 10.00 9.40
N ALA A 96 -7.96 9.21 9.88
CA ALA A 96 -6.97 9.66 10.86
C ALA A 96 -5.67 10.17 10.23
N GLN A 97 -5.38 9.80 8.98
CA GLN A 97 -4.08 10.03 8.35
C GLN A 97 -4.12 10.95 7.13
N ILE A 98 -5.28 11.13 6.50
CA ILE A 98 -5.41 11.92 5.28
C ILE A 98 -6.35 13.09 5.57
N ASP A 99 -5.80 14.31 5.52
CA ASP A 99 -6.57 15.53 5.68
C ASP A 99 -7.45 15.81 4.45
N ALA A 100 -8.36 16.76 4.58
CA ALA A 100 -9.30 17.13 3.52
C ALA A 100 -8.61 17.58 2.22
N ASP A 101 -7.40 18.13 2.29
CA ASP A 101 -6.62 18.52 1.11
C ASP A 101 -5.83 17.36 0.49
N GLY A 102 -5.77 16.20 1.16
CA GLY A 102 -4.97 15.05 0.76
C GLY A 102 -3.60 14.95 1.44
N SER A 103 -3.20 15.96 2.22
CA SER A 103 -1.94 15.91 2.96
C SER A 103 -1.96 14.79 4.03
N GLN A 104 -0.76 14.34 4.42
CA GLN A 104 -0.55 13.28 5.40
C GLN A 104 0.25 13.81 6.59
N PRO A 105 -0.37 14.48 7.58
CA PRO A 105 0.35 15.32 8.55
C PRO A 105 1.43 14.60 9.36
N LEU A 106 1.17 13.34 9.77
CA LEU A 106 2.13 12.55 10.55
C LEU A 106 3.36 12.14 9.73
N GLU A 107 3.20 11.97 8.42
CA GLU A 107 4.30 11.66 7.50
C GLU A 107 5.07 12.93 7.12
N LEU A 108 4.36 14.05 6.97
CA LEU A 108 4.96 15.38 6.70
C LEU A 108 5.82 15.89 7.86
N ALA A 109 5.54 15.46 9.10
CA ALA A 109 6.35 15.79 10.27
C ALA A 109 7.68 15.03 10.35
N ARG A 110 7.99 14.15 9.38
CA ARG A 110 9.21 13.34 9.37
C ARG A 110 10.33 14.03 8.58
N THR A 111 11.58 13.75 8.95
CA THR A 111 12.77 14.30 8.29
C THR A 111 12.95 13.81 6.85
N ARG A 112 12.30 12.70 6.49
CA ARG A 112 12.22 12.11 5.14
C ARG A 112 10.77 12.13 4.65
N SER A 113 10.14 13.30 4.69
CA SER A 113 8.68 13.42 4.55
C SER A 113 8.13 12.88 3.23
N LEU A 114 8.86 13.04 2.12
CA LEU A 114 8.43 12.51 0.82
C LEU A 114 8.46 10.98 0.81
N ASP A 115 9.50 10.36 1.37
CA ASP A 115 9.58 8.91 1.51
C ASP A 115 8.37 8.37 2.28
N TYR A 116 8.03 8.99 3.41
CA TYR A 116 6.93 8.53 4.25
C TYR A 116 5.56 8.75 3.63
N CYS A 117 5.32 9.90 2.98
CA CYS A 117 4.08 10.14 2.25
C CYS A 117 3.88 9.15 1.10
N ALA A 118 4.94 8.85 0.35
CA ALA A 118 4.90 7.87 -0.74
C ALA A 118 4.68 6.44 -0.21
N MET A 119 5.41 6.07 0.85
CA MET A 119 5.32 4.75 1.49
C MET A 119 3.92 4.48 2.07
N ASN A 120 3.31 5.47 2.72
CA ASN A 120 1.97 5.32 3.28
C ASN A 120 0.91 5.26 2.18
N LEU A 121 1.03 6.08 1.14
CA LEU A 121 0.10 6.03 -0.01
C LEU A 121 0.17 4.67 -0.73
N ALA A 122 1.36 4.08 -0.84
CA ALA A 122 1.51 2.73 -1.39
C ALA A 122 0.75 1.68 -0.58
N ALA A 123 0.84 1.74 0.77
CA ALA A 123 0.07 0.85 1.64
C ALA A 123 -1.45 1.04 1.49
N PHE A 124 -1.92 2.28 1.33
CA PHE A 124 -3.32 2.57 1.05
C PHE A 124 -3.78 2.02 -0.29
N PHE A 125 -2.95 2.11 -1.33
CA PHE A 125 -3.28 1.52 -2.63
C PHE A 125 -3.37 -0.01 -2.53
N ASP A 126 -2.45 -0.65 -1.80
CA ASP A 126 -2.48 -2.10 -1.57
C ASP A 126 -3.75 -2.49 -0.82
N LEU A 127 -4.10 -1.78 0.25
CA LEU A 127 -5.38 -1.98 0.95
C LEU A 127 -6.59 -1.80 0.04
N ALA A 128 -6.57 -0.81 -0.85
CA ALA A 128 -7.68 -0.55 -1.74
C ALA A 128 -7.85 -1.64 -2.81
N ASP A 129 -6.74 -2.17 -3.34
CA ASP A 129 -6.77 -3.31 -4.27
C ASP A 129 -7.21 -4.61 -3.56
N LEU A 130 -6.70 -4.89 -2.36
CA LEU A 130 -7.12 -6.03 -1.54
C LEU A 130 -8.60 -5.92 -1.14
N GLY A 131 -9.06 -4.72 -0.81
CA GLY A 131 -10.45 -4.43 -0.47
C GLY A 131 -11.41 -4.83 -1.57
N LEU A 132 -11.07 -4.54 -2.83
CA LEU A 132 -11.91 -4.91 -3.98
C LEU A 132 -12.13 -6.43 -4.07
N GLN A 133 -11.13 -7.24 -3.71
CA GLN A 133 -11.24 -8.71 -3.72
C GLN A 133 -12.28 -9.22 -2.70
N VAL A 134 -12.51 -8.46 -1.62
CA VAL A 134 -13.47 -8.80 -0.55
C VAL A 134 -14.74 -7.95 -0.57
N GLY A 135 -14.96 -7.19 -1.66
CA GLY A 135 -16.16 -6.38 -1.89
C GLY A 135 -16.19 -5.02 -1.17
N ILE A 136 -15.04 -4.51 -0.74
CA ILE A 136 -14.89 -3.20 -0.09
C ILE A 136 -14.14 -2.24 -1.00
N ASP A 137 -14.83 -1.21 -1.50
CA ASP A 137 -14.20 -0.17 -2.32
C ASP A 137 -13.64 0.95 -1.42
N LEU A 138 -12.31 0.93 -1.20
CA LEU A 138 -11.58 2.01 -0.52
C LEU A 138 -11.11 3.08 -1.50
N TRP A 139 -11.01 2.77 -2.79
CA TRP A 139 -10.59 3.72 -3.81
C TRP A 139 -11.58 4.88 -3.97
N GLU A 140 -12.88 4.58 -3.85
CA GLU A 140 -13.96 5.59 -3.85
C GLU A 140 -14.39 6.03 -2.44
N TYR A 141 -13.72 5.56 -1.39
CA TYR A 141 -14.06 5.93 -0.02
C TYR A 141 -13.56 7.35 0.30
N GLU A 142 -14.47 8.19 0.78
CA GLU A 142 -14.18 9.53 1.30
C GLU A 142 -14.78 9.66 2.70
N VAL A 143 -14.01 10.21 3.64
CA VAL A 143 -14.50 10.47 4.99
C VAL A 143 -15.37 11.72 5.01
N PRO A 144 -16.37 11.80 5.90
CA PRO A 144 -17.08 13.05 6.15
C PRO A 144 -16.07 14.15 6.55
N GLY A 145 -15.86 15.13 5.67
CA GLY A 145 -14.83 16.16 5.82
C GLY A 145 -13.78 16.19 4.70
N GLY A 146 -13.68 15.14 3.88
CA GLY A 146 -13.02 15.18 2.58
C GLY A 146 -11.80 14.30 2.39
N GLY A 147 -11.17 13.79 3.45
CA GLY A 147 -10.00 12.91 3.34
C GLY A 147 -10.29 11.65 2.50
N SER A 148 -9.42 11.33 1.55
CA SER A 148 -9.55 10.13 0.72
C SER A 148 -8.22 9.73 0.08
N ILE A 149 -8.09 8.46 -0.30
CA ILE A 149 -6.94 7.94 -1.05
C ILE A 149 -6.75 8.72 -2.36
N ARG A 150 -7.85 9.08 -3.02
CA ARG A 150 -7.85 9.91 -4.24
C ARG A 150 -7.21 11.27 -3.99
N ARG A 151 -7.60 11.97 -2.92
CA ARG A 151 -7.01 13.28 -2.60
C ARG A 151 -5.55 13.17 -2.21
N ALA A 152 -5.18 12.16 -1.44
CA ALA A 152 -3.78 11.91 -1.10
C ALA A 152 -2.90 11.66 -2.33
N PHE A 153 -3.42 10.92 -3.32
CA PHE A 153 -2.75 10.73 -4.60
C PHE A 153 -2.54 12.05 -5.34
N TYR A 154 -3.59 12.84 -5.58
CA TYR A 154 -3.46 14.09 -6.32
C TYR A 154 -2.61 15.12 -5.60
N TRP A 155 -2.69 15.20 -4.27
CA TRP A 155 -1.84 16.06 -3.47
C TRP A 155 -0.36 15.67 -3.64
N LEU A 156 -0.03 14.37 -3.59
CA LEU A 156 1.34 13.91 -3.80
C LEU A 156 1.84 14.21 -5.22
N VAL A 157 1.02 14.01 -6.24
CA VAL A 157 1.36 14.35 -7.63
C VAL A 157 1.64 15.84 -7.78
N GLU A 158 0.75 16.70 -7.29
CA GLU A 158 0.92 18.16 -7.37
C GLU A 158 2.22 18.61 -6.69
N ARG A 159 2.50 18.11 -5.48
CA ARG A 159 3.63 18.58 -4.66
C ARG A 159 4.98 17.95 -5.00
N ALA A 160 4.99 16.69 -5.42
CA ALA A 160 6.23 15.94 -5.61
C ALA A 160 6.59 15.72 -7.09
N ILE A 161 5.61 15.70 -8.00
CA ILE A 161 5.84 15.48 -9.42
C ILE A 161 5.79 16.80 -10.18
N ASP A 162 4.67 17.51 -10.08
CA ASP A 162 4.44 18.73 -10.86
C ASP A 162 5.10 19.97 -10.24
N GLY A 163 5.39 19.91 -8.93
CA GLY A 163 6.02 20.96 -8.17
C GLY A 163 7.34 20.58 -7.51
N GLU A 164 7.83 21.51 -6.70
CA GLU A 164 8.94 21.27 -5.77
C GLU A 164 8.40 20.88 -4.40
N TRP A 165 9.04 19.89 -3.79
CA TRP A 165 8.61 19.36 -2.49
C TRP A 165 8.80 20.42 -1.40
N PRO A 166 7.73 20.87 -0.71
CA PRO A 166 7.80 22.02 0.18
C PRO A 166 8.15 21.67 1.64
N HIS A 167 8.39 20.38 1.94
CA HIS A 167 8.62 19.88 3.31
C HIS A 167 10.03 19.32 3.48
N GLU A 168 10.41 19.00 4.72
CA GLU A 168 11.74 18.49 5.05
C GLU A 168 12.01 17.15 4.35
N GLN A 169 13.10 17.11 3.60
CA GLN A 169 13.57 15.91 2.91
C GLN A 169 15.10 15.85 3.05
N MET A 170 15.56 15.27 4.16
CA MET A 170 16.97 15.32 4.58
C MET A 170 17.94 14.56 3.65
N SER A 171 17.41 13.67 2.83
CA SER A 171 18.17 12.88 1.85
C SER A 171 17.48 12.94 0.49
N ASP A 172 18.26 12.90 -0.58
CA ASP A 172 17.73 12.87 -1.94
C ASP A 172 16.68 11.75 -2.10
N PHE A 173 15.58 12.09 -2.74
CA PHE A 173 14.51 11.16 -3.06
C PHE A 173 14.53 10.87 -4.55
N ASP A 174 14.68 9.59 -4.91
CA ASP A 174 14.53 9.17 -6.29
C ASP A 174 13.04 9.19 -6.68
N LYS A 175 12.65 10.23 -7.42
CA LYS A 175 11.27 10.40 -7.88
C LYS A 175 10.76 9.22 -8.73
N ALA A 176 11.64 8.40 -9.33
CA ALA A 176 11.21 7.22 -10.08
C ALA A 176 10.47 6.20 -9.19
N GLN A 177 10.69 6.24 -7.86
CA GLN A 177 9.92 5.45 -6.90
C GLN A 177 8.41 5.78 -6.88
N LEU A 178 8.00 6.91 -7.47
CA LEU A 178 6.58 7.31 -7.59
C LEU A 178 5.90 6.76 -8.85
N ILE A 179 6.65 6.15 -9.79
CA ILE A 179 6.09 5.58 -11.03
C ILE A 179 4.97 4.56 -10.75
N PRO A 180 5.10 3.61 -9.80
CA PRO A 180 4.02 2.69 -9.46
C PRO A 180 2.75 3.40 -8.98
N LEU A 181 2.90 4.48 -8.18
CA LEU A 181 1.78 5.27 -7.68
C LEU A 181 1.10 6.04 -8.82
N LEU A 182 1.85 6.72 -9.68
CA LEU A 182 1.33 7.39 -10.87
C LEU A 182 0.56 6.42 -11.76
N ARG A 183 1.13 5.22 -11.99
CA ARG A 183 0.52 4.21 -12.84
C ARG A 183 -0.79 3.68 -12.27
N ARG A 184 -0.78 3.28 -10.99
CA ARG A 184 -1.97 2.73 -10.31
C ARG A 184 -3.06 3.78 -10.17
N GLY A 185 -2.71 4.98 -9.69
CA GLY A 185 -3.63 6.10 -9.55
C GLY A 185 -4.21 6.55 -10.89
N GLY A 186 -3.37 6.74 -11.92
CA GLY A 186 -3.80 7.11 -13.26
C GLY A 186 -4.77 6.09 -13.86
N ARG A 187 -4.51 4.79 -13.72
CA ARG A 187 -5.44 3.73 -14.16
C ARG A 187 -6.74 3.73 -13.38
N ARG A 188 -6.69 3.90 -12.05
CA ARG A 188 -7.88 3.86 -11.20
C ARG A 188 -8.79 5.07 -11.41
N PHE A 189 -8.19 6.24 -11.61
CA PHE A 189 -8.90 7.51 -11.73
C PHE A 189 -9.07 7.99 -13.18
N ALA A 190 -8.67 7.16 -14.16
CA ALA A 190 -8.72 7.46 -15.59
C ALA A 190 -8.01 8.79 -15.96
N ASP A 191 -6.88 9.06 -15.31
CA ASP A 191 -6.07 10.25 -15.56
C ASP A 191 -4.93 9.94 -16.53
N ALA A 192 -5.14 10.26 -17.80
CA ALA A 192 -4.15 10.06 -18.86
C ALA A 192 -2.88 10.91 -18.67
N GLY A 193 -2.95 12.02 -17.93
CA GLY A 193 -1.79 12.87 -17.64
C GLY A 193 -0.75 12.16 -16.77
N CYS A 194 -1.11 11.06 -16.09
CA CYS A 194 -0.15 10.24 -15.37
C CYS A 194 0.86 9.55 -16.32
N GLU A 195 0.43 9.17 -17.52
CA GLU A 195 1.33 8.55 -18.51
C GLU A 195 2.37 9.52 -19.03
N GLU A 196 1.96 10.77 -19.30
CA GLU A 196 2.86 11.83 -19.72
C GLU A 196 3.92 12.13 -18.64
N ARG A 197 3.50 12.17 -17.37
CA ARG A 197 4.41 12.31 -16.23
C ARG A 197 5.36 11.13 -16.11
N ILE A 198 4.89 9.89 -16.29
CA ILE A 198 5.74 8.70 -16.27
C ILE A 198 6.77 8.75 -17.40
N ALA A 199 6.39 9.16 -18.61
CA ALA A 199 7.30 9.24 -19.76
C ALA A 199 8.43 10.28 -19.57
N ALA A 200 8.29 11.22 -18.63
CA ALA A 200 9.32 12.20 -18.31
C ALA A 200 10.48 11.63 -17.46
N PHE A 201 10.33 10.43 -16.89
CA PHE A 201 11.39 9.77 -16.13
C PHE A 201 12.39 9.08 -17.06
N ALA A 202 13.69 9.19 -16.75
CA ALA A 202 14.77 8.64 -17.58
C ALA A 202 14.65 7.11 -17.81
N ASP A 203 14.26 6.36 -16.77
CA ASP A 203 14.18 4.90 -16.80
C ASP A 203 12.74 4.36 -16.93
N ALA A 204 11.80 5.20 -17.37
CA ALA A 204 10.37 4.87 -17.43
C ALA A 204 10.06 3.58 -18.22
N ASP A 205 10.78 3.33 -19.31
CA ASP A 205 10.57 2.16 -20.17
C ASP A 205 11.16 0.87 -19.57
N ALA A 206 12.20 0.98 -18.73
CA ALA A 206 12.84 -0.16 -18.07
C ALA A 206 12.17 -0.52 -16.73
N ASP A 207 11.30 0.35 -16.20
CA ASP A 207 10.68 0.15 -14.90
C ASP A 207 9.75 -1.08 -14.88
N ARG A 208 9.86 -1.90 -13.83
CA ARG A 208 9.07 -3.14 -13.64
C ARG A 208 7.56 -2.89 -13.60
N THR A 209 7.12 -1.68 -13.30
CA THR A 209 5.72 -1.25 -13.33
C THR A 209 5.08 -1.52 -14.68
N ASN A 210 5.84 -1.47 -15.78
CA ASN A 210 5.33 -1.81 -17.11
C ASN A 210 4.85 -3.26 -17.23
N LEU A 211 5.37 -4.17 -16.38
CA LEU A 211 4.94 -5.56 -16.30
C LEU A 211 3.78 -5.76 -15.32
N LEU A 212 3.87 -5.13 -14.14
CA LEU A 212 2.87 -5.29 -13.08
C LEU A 212 1.57 -4.55 -13.40
N TYR A 213 1.68 -3.41 -14.06
CA TYR A 213 0.56 -2.53 -14.41
C TYR A 213 0.72 -2.03 -15.86
N PRO A 214 0.53 -2.90 -16.87
CA PRO A 214 0.80 -2.56 -18.26
C PRO A 214 -0.06 -1.39 -18.77
N ARG A 215 0.50 -0.65 -19.74
CA ARG A 215 -0.16 0.44 -20.48
C ARG A 215 -1.49 -0.07 -21.05
N ARG A 216 -2.56 0.71 -20.91
CA ARG A 216 -3.88 0.43 -21.51
C ARG A 216 -4.03 1.15 -22.84
#